data_AF-A0A939Z3V6-F1
#
_entry.id   AF-A0A939Z3V6-F1
#
_cell.length_a   1.000
_cell.length_b   1.000
_cell.length_c   1.000
_cell.angle_alpha   90.00
_cell.angle_beta   90.00
_cell.angle_gamma   90.00
#
_symmetry.space_group_name_H-M   'P 1'
#
loop_
_entity.id
_entity.type
_entity.pdbx_description
1 polymer ?
#
loop_
_entity_poly.entity_id
_entity_poly.type
_entity_poly.pdbx_seq_one_letter_code
_entity_poly.pdbx_strand_id
1 'polypeptide(L)'
;MDIIKSGNSAYEEYERLLLERDALLKDGESANLAYLQMFGSIQAEIYETKLECVKKKKTIEYIQSFINRGENVDAADMRGFIDREMASYYAELRRMLKEKKKADEATVSNPYEVKRSKELYRRLAKLLHPDLNPYTDRNNALSELWHRTRIAYACNDVKELAEIEVLVRKILRDLNIDGAQADIPDLEEKTEELRNEIYEITTSEPYTYIALLEDETAVNEKMSGLKARLDEAKAYLADLENILKQILLTGGVNFDVR
;
A
#
# COMPACT_ATOMS: atom_id res chain seq x y z
N MET A 1 33.71 36.21 4.28
CA MET A 1 34.26 34.91 3.83
C MET A 1 33.28 33.84 4.31
N ASP A 2 31.98 34.04 4.05
CA ASP A 2 30.90 33.43 4.84
C ASP A 2 29.80 32.76 4.00
N ILE A 3 29.89 32.84 2.67
CA ILE A 3 28.89 32.26 1.74
C ILE A 3 29.16 30.76 1.50
N ILE A 4 30.40 30.30 1.69
CA ILE A 4 30.79 28.90 1.45
C ILE A 4 30.29 27.97 2.57
N LYS A 5 30.11 28.49 3.80
CA LYS A 5 29.59 27.69 4.92
C LYS A 5 28.07 27.50 4.86
N SER A 6 27.32 28.48 4.35
CA SER A 6 25.86 28.39 4.25
C SER A 6 25.41 27.44 3.14
N GLY A 7 26.07 27.46 1.97
CA GLY A 7 25.76 26.56 0.85
C GLY A 7 25.99 25.08 1.16
N ASN A 8 27.05 24.75 1.90
CA ASN A 8 27.32 23.38 2.29
C ASN A 8 26.31 22.86 3.34
N SER A 9 25.81 23.73 4.23
CA SER A 9 24.80 23.36 5.22
C SER A 9 23.42 23.08 4.60
N ALA A 10 23.00 23.86 3.59
CA ALA A 10 21.72 23.66 2.92
C ALA A 10 21.71 22.37 2.08
N TYR A 11 22.82 22.06 1.40
CA TYR A 11 22.96 20.81 0.66
C TYR A 11 22.96 19.59 1.59
N GLU A 12 23.70 19.66 2.71
CA GLU A 12 23.72 18.59 3.73
C GLU A 12 22.33 18.34 4.32
N GLU A 13 21.55 19.39 4.51
CA GLU A 13 20.16 19.30 4.94
C GLU A 13 19.27 18.62 3.89
N TYR A 14 19.33 19.09 2.63
CA TYR A 14 18.57 18.50 1.53
C TYR A 14 18.89 17.01 1.37
N GLU A 15 20.17 16.65 1.35
CA GLU A 15 20.63 15.26 1.27
C GLU A 15 20.07 14.43 2.44
N ARG A 16 20.09 14.98 3.66
CA ARG A 16 19.57 14.30 4.85
C ARG A 16 18.06 14.04 4.71
N LEU A 17 17.29 15.05 4.33
CA LEU A 17 15.83 14.94 4.19
C LEU A 17 15.45 13.97 3.07
N LEU A 18 16.16 14.00 1.94
CA LEU A 18 15.93 13.08 0.83
C LEU A 18 16.10 11.61 1.28
N LEU A 19 17.19 11.33 1.99
CA LEU A 19 17.48 10.01 2.55
C LEU A 19 16.48 9.61 3.65
N GLU A 20 16.04 10.58 4.46
CA GLU A 20 15.03 10.38 5.49
C GLU A 20 13.70 9.98 4.86
N ARG A 21 13.20 10.74 3.88
CA ARG A 21 11.98 10.42 3.14
C ARG A 21 12.00 9.00 2.58
N ASP A 22 13.08 8.61 1.90
CA ASP A 22 13.20 7.27 1.30
C ASP A 22 13.19 6.16 2.37
N ALA A 23 13.79 6.42 3.53
CA ALA A 23 13.75 5.49 4.66
C ALA A 23 12.35 5.40 5.28
N LEU A 24 11.66 6.54 5.45
CA LEU A 24 10.30 6.60 5.99
C LEU A 24 9.29 5.89 5.08
N LEU A 25 9.39 6.06 3.75
CA LEU A 25 8.55 5.35 2.79
C LEU A 25 8.72 3.83 2.93
N LYS A 26 9.97 3.35 2.99
CA LYS A 26 10.27 1.93 3.17
C LYS A 26 9.77 1.39 4.51
N ASP A 27 9.95 2.16 5.58
CA ASP A 27 9.48 1.77 6.92
C ASP A 27 7.94 1.72 6.93
N GLY A 28 7.27 2.64 6.23
CA GLY A 28 5.82 2.60 5.99
C GLY A 28 5.35 1.39 5.18
N GLU A 29 6.05 1.02 4.10
CA GLU A 29 5.74 -0.20 3.34
C GLU A 29 5.88 -1.46 4.21
N SER A 30 6.93 -1.52 5.03
CA SER A 30 7.15 -2.62 5.96
C SER A 30 6.04 -2.69 7.01
N ALA A 31 5.62 -1.54 7.54
CA ALA A 31 4.49 -1.43 8.47
C ALA A 31 3.17 -1.86 7.82
N ASN A 32 2.94 -1.52 6.55
CA ASN A 32 1.77 -1.97 5.79
C ASN A 32 1.72 -3.50 5.68
N LEU A 33 2.85 -4.15 5.37
CA LEU A 33 2.92 -5.60 5.29
C LEU A 33 2.57 -6.24 6.64
N ALA A 34 3.18 -5.77 7.73
CA ALA A 34 2.89 -6.26 9.07
C ALA A 34 1.42 -6.01 9.48
N TYR A 35 0.88 -4.84 9.12
CA TYR A 35 -0.52 -4.50 9.33
C TYR A 35 -1.46 -5.46 8.60
N LEU A 36 -1.20 -5.73 7.31
CA LEU A 36 -1.97 -6.68 6.52
C LEU A 36 -1.86 -8.11 7.05
N GLN A 37 -0.66 -8.55 7.47
CA GLN A 37 -0.48 -9.86 8.12
C GLN A 37 -1.36 -9.99 9.37
N MET A 38 -1.38 -8.94 10.21
CA MET A 38 -2.13 -8.92 11.48
C MET A 38 -3.65 -8.81 11.29
N PHE A 39 -4.11 -7.85 10.49
CA PHE A 39 -5.53 -7.47 10.42
C PHE A 39 -6.20 -7.81 9.08
N GLY A 40 -5.43 -8.09 8.03
CA GLY A 40 -5.97 -8.23 6.68
C GLY A 40 -6.95 -9.39 6.52
N SER A 41 -6.78 -10.48 7.27
CA SER A 41 -7.73 -11.61 7.22
C SER A 41 -9.11 -11.21 7.71
N ILE A 42 -9.20 -10.58 8.89
CA ILE A 42 -10.48 -10.17 9.46
C ILE A 42 -11.09 -8.99 8.68
N GLN A 43 -10.27 -8.08 8.15
CA GLN A 43 -10.75 -7.00 7.28
C GLN A 43 -11.37 -7.55 5.99
N ALA A 44 -10.74 -8.55 5.37
CA ALA A 44 -11.30 -9.23 4.20
C ALA A 44 -12.61 -9.97 4.53
N GLU A 45 -12.68 -10.66 5.67
CA GLU A 45 -13.92 -11.34 6.12
C GLU A 45 -15.07 -10.37 6.39
N ILE A 46 -14.78 -9.22 7.02
CA ILE A 46 -15.77 -8.14 7.22
C ILE A 46 -16.26 -7.63 5.86
N TYR A 47 -15.35 -7.39 4.92
CA TYR A 47 -15.70 -6.90 3.59
C TYR A 47 -16.56 -7.90 2.83
N GLU A 48 -16.16 -9.17 2.81
CA GLU A 48 -16.90 -10.27 2.20
C GLU A 48 -18.31 -10.41 2.79
N THR A 49 -18.45 -10.37 4.12
CA THR A 49 -19.76 -10.42 4.78
C THR A 49 -20.64 -9.24 4.37
N LYS A 50 -20.07 -8.03 4.30
CA LYS A 50 -20.79 -6.85 3.81
C LYS A 50 -21.20 -6.96 2.35
N LEU A 51 -20.39 -7.58 1.49
CA LEU A 51 -20.76 -7.83 0.10
C LEU A 51 -21.98 -8.73 0.00
N GLU A 52 -22.03 -9.78 0.82
CA GLU A 52 -23.21 -10.65 0.87
C GLU A 52 -24.45 -9.89 1.37
N CYS A 53 -24.31 -8.97 2.33
CA CYS A 53 -25.40 -8.08 2.72
C CYS A 53 -25.88 -7.22 1.53
N VAL A 54 -24.97 -6.57 0.80
CA VAL A 54 -25.30 -5.74 -0.37
C VAL A 54 -26.02 -6.58 -1.43
N LYS A 55 -25.50 -7.76 -1.74
CA LYS A 55 -26.10 -8.70 -2.69
C LYS A 55 -27.52 -9.08 -2.30
N LYS A 56 -27.74 -9.42 -1.01
CA LYS A 56 -29.05 -9.77 -0.47
C LYS A 56 -30.03 -8.60 -0.54
N LYS A 57 -29.59 -7.39 -0.19
CA LYS A 57 -30.42 -6.18 -0.32
C LYS A 57 -30.86 -5.94 -1.76
N LYS A 58 -29.92 -5.95 -2.71
CA LYS A 58 -30.23 -5.78 -4.13
C LYS A 58 -31.18 -6.87 -4.64
N THR A 59 -31.03 -8.11 -4.17
CA THR A 59 -31.93 -9.22 -4.50
C THR A 59 -33.34 -8.97 -3.96
N ILE A 60 -33.46 -8.53 -2.70
CA ILE A 60 -34.73 -8.18 -2.07
C ILE A 60 -35.41 -7.03 -2.85
N GLU A 61 -34.68 -5.95 -3.12
CA GLU A 61 -35.17 -4.79 -3.87
C GLU A 61 -35.65 -5.19 -5.27
N TYR A 62 -34.90 -6.05 -5.96
CA TYR A 62 -35.29 -6.58 -7.27
C TYR A 62 -36.63 -7.33 -7.17
N ILE A 63 -36.71 -8.35 -6.31
CA ILE A 63 -37.92 -9.18 -6.15
C ILE A 63 -39.13 -8.32 -5.75
N GLN A 64 -38.97 -7.43 -4.76
CA GLN A 64 -40.04 -6.55 -4.31
C GLN A 64 -40.57 -5.65 -5.43
N SER A 65 -39.70 -5.16 -6.31
CA SER A 65 -40.13 -4.33 -7.44
C SER A 65 -41.07 -5.08 -8.40
N PHE A 66 -40.85 -6.38 -8.62
CA PHE A 66 -41.71 -7.24 -9.45
C PHE A 66 -43.01 -7.60 -8.74
N ILE A 67 -42.94 -7.97 -7.45
CA ILE A 67 -44.14 -8.23 -6.62
C ILE A 67 -45.08 -7.02 -6.65
N ASN A 68 -44.53 -5.81 -6.47
CA ASN A 68 -45.32 -4.58 -6.46
C ASN A 68 -45.98 -4.26 -7.81
N ARG A 69 -45.44 -4.80 -8.92
CA ARG A 69 -46.03 -4.70 -10.27
C ARG A 69 -46.95 -5.87 -10.60
N GLY A 70 -47.03 -6.90 -9.75
CA GLY A 70 -47.76 -8.13 -10.03
C GLY A 70 -47.12 -8.98 -11.12
N GLU A 71 -45.81 -8.84 -11.34
CA GLU A 71 -45.04 -9.55 -12.36
C GLU A 71 -44.30 -10.75 -11.78
N ASN A 72 -44.01 -11.76 -12.62
CA ASN A 72 -43.14 -12.88 -12.26
C ASN A 72 -41.67 -12.47 -12.30
N VAL A 73 -40.84 -13.13 -11.49
CA VAL A 73 -39.39 -12.93 -11.47
C VAL A 73 -38.73 -13.98 -12.35
N ASP A 74 -38.05 -13.54 -13.41
CA ASP A 74 -37.13 -14.41 -14.14
C ASP A 74 -35.81 -14.56 -13.35
N ALA A 75 -35.46 -15.80 -13.01
CA ALA A 75 -34.30 -16.09 -12.18
C ALA A 75 -32.96 -15.88 -12.91
N ALA A 76 -32.92 -16.00 -14.24
CA ALA A 76 -31.72 -15.74 -15.03
C ALA A 76 -31.46 -14.24 -15.15
N ASP A 77 -32.50 -13.44 -15.42
CA ASP A 77 -32.39 -11.98 -15.51
C ASP A 77 -32.00 -11.36 -14.17
N MET A 78 -32.59 -11.84 -13.07
CA MET A 78 -32.21 -11.41 -11.72
C MET A 78 -30.75 -11.71 -11.44
N ARG A 79 -30.27 -12.94 -11.71
CA ARG A 79 -28.86 -13.30 -11.52
C ARG A 79 -27.95 -12.41 -12.36
N GLY A 80 -28.27 -12.21 -13.63
CA GLY A 80 -27.50 -11.32 -14.51
C GLY A 80 -27.48 -9.86 -14.04
N PHE A 81 -28.59 -9.34 -13.50
CA PHE A 81 -28.64 -8.01 -12.89
C PHE A 81 -27.74 -7.93 -11.66
N ILE A 82 -27.88 -8.86 -10.71
CA ILE A 82 -27.11 -8.89 -9.48
C ILE A 82 -25.61 -9.05 -9.75
N ASP A 83 -25.22 -9.93 -10.68
CA ASP A 83 -23.81 -10.14 -11.03
C ASP A 83 -23.15 -8.88 -11.61
N ARG A 84 -23.88 -8.12 -12.44
CA ARG A 84 -23.40 -6.82 -12.96
C ARG A 84 -23.22 -5.81 -11.83
N GLU A 85 -24.19 -5.70 -10.93
CA GLU A 85 -24.13 -4.78 -9.80
C GLU A 85 -23.01 -5.13 -8.81
N MET A 86 -22.69 -6.42 -8.67
CA MET A 86 -21.68 -6.92 -7.73
C MET A 86 -20.26 -6.99 -8.31
N ALA A 87 -20.08 -6.77 -9.61
CA ALA A 87 -18.81 -7.01 -10.30
C ALA A 87 -17.62 -6.20 -9.72
N SER A 88 -17.82 -4.90 -9.45
CA SER A 88 -16.78 -4.03 -8.90
C SER A 88 -16.42 -4.41 -7.46
N TYR A 89 -17.41 -4.76 -6.65
CA TYR A 89 -17.24 -5.23 -5.29
C TYR A 89 -16.39 -6.50 -5.20
N TYR A 90 -16.67 -7.49 -6.07
CA TYR A 90 -15.86 -8.70 -6.12
C TYR A 90 -14.45 -8.45 -6.64
N ALA A 91 -14.24 -7.45 -7.51
CA ALA A 91 -12.90 -7.05 -7.93
C ALA A 91 -12.09 -6.48 -6.76
N GLU A 92 -12.73 -5.68 -5.91
CA GLU A 92 -12.12 -5.13 -4.70
C GLU A 92 -11.76 -6.23 -3.68
N LEU A 93 -12.68 -7.16 -3.41
CA LEU A 93 -12.38 -8.30 -2.52
C LEU A 93 -11.18 -9.12 -3.02
N ARG A 94 -11.10 -9.36 -4.33
CA ARG A 94 -9.95 -10.04 -4.95
C ARG A 94 -8.64 -9.25 -4.75
N ARG A 95 -8.68 -7.91 -4.81
CA ARG A 95 -7.53 -7.06 -4.54
C ARG A 95 -7.04 -7.22 -3.09
N MET A 96 -7.96 -7.10 -2.13
CA MET A 96 -7.63 -7.25 -0.70
C MET A 96 -7.01 -8.62 -0.39
N LEU A 97 -7.60 -9.71 -0.92
CA LEU A 97 -7.07 -11.06 -0.72
C LEU A 97 -5.69 -11.26 -1.37
N LYS A 98 -5.45 -10.64 -2.52
CA LYS A 98 -4.14 -10.68 -3.20
C LYS A 98 -3.08 -9.92 -2.41
N GLU A 99 -3.41 -8.75 -1.87
CA GLU A 99 -2.51 -7.96 -1.03
C GLU A 99 -2.17 -8.71 0.27
N LYS A 100 -3.18 -9.29 0.93
CA LYS A 100 -2.98 -10.15 2.10
C LYS A 100 -2.05 -11.32 1.80
N LYS A 101 -2.32 -12.03 0.70
CA LYS A 101 -1.47 -13.18 0.30
C LYS A 101 -0.02 -12.76 0.08
N LYS A 102 0.21 -11.63 -0.60
CA LYS A 102 1.56 -11.09 -0.78
C LYS A 102 2.21 -10.75 0.56
N ALA A 103 1.45 -10.19 1.50
CA ALA A 103 1.95 -9.87 2.83
C ALA A 103 2.33 -11.15 3.59
N ASP A 104 1.55 -12.22 3.50
CA ASP A 104 1.87 -13.50 4.16
C ASP A 104 3.10 -14.20 3.54
N GLU A 105 3.32 -14.04 2.24
CA GLU A 105 4.48 -14.57 1.54
C GLU A 105 5.76 -13.73 1.75
N ALA A 106 5.63 -12.50 2.27
CA ALA A 106 6.76 -11.62 2.51
C ALA A 106 7.67 -12.18 3.62
N THR A 107 8.94 -12.36 3.30
CA THR A 107 9.94 -12.82 4.27
C THR A 107 10.37 -11.66 5.17
N VAL A 108 10.45 -11.92 6.49
CA VAL A 108 10.97 -10.95 7.44
C VAL A 108 12.49 -10.95 7.37
N SER A 109 13.08 -9.85 6.88
CA SER A 109 14.53 -9.64 6.94
C SER A 109 14.98 -9.50 8.38
N ASN A 110 16.17 -10.03 8.69
CA ASN A 110 16.69 -9.92 10.06
C ASN A 110 17.18 -8.47 10.35
N PRO A 111 17.31 -8.07 11.64
CA PRO A 111 17.71 -6.72 11.99
C PRO A 111 19.07 -6.28 11.43
N TYR A 112 20.00 -7.23 11.25
CA TYR A 112 21.30 -6.95 10.64
C TYR A 112 21.16 -6.58 9.16
N GLU A 113 20.36 -7.33 8.39
CA GLU A 113 20.09 -7.03 6.97
C GLU A 113 19.41 -5.68 6.80
N VAL A 114 18.40 -5.39 7.62
CA VAL A 114 17.70 -4.09 7.58
C VAL A 114 18.68 -2.95 7.83
N LYS A 115 19.46 -3.03 8.92
CA LYS A 115 20.47 -2.00 9.23
C LYS A 115 21.50 -1.86 8.12
N ARG A 116 22.04 -2.99 7.64
CA ARG A 116 23.09 -3.00 6.61
C ARG A 116 22.60 -2.47 5.27
N SER A 117 21.35 -2.76 4.91
CA SER A 117 20.72 -2.22 3.69
C SER A 117 20.58 -0.70 3.76
N LYS A 118 20.17 -0.13 4.90
CA LYS A 118 20.09 1.34 5.13
C LYS A 118 21.47 2.00 4.97
N GLU A 119 22.52 1.39 5.54
CA GLU A 119 23.90 1.88 5.40
C GLU A 119 24.39 1.89 3.95
N LEU A 120 24.15 0.81 3.22
CA LEU A 120 24.53 0.67 1.81
C LEU A 120 23.76 1.63 0.92
N TYR A 121 22.43 1.70 1.10
CA TYR A 121 21.57 2.61 0.36
C TYR A 121 22.00 4.06 0.53
N ARG A 122 22.28 4.51 1.76
CA ARG A 122 22.76 5.87 2.02
C ARG A 122 24.02 6.21 1.21
N ARG A 123 24.96 5.27 1.08
CA ARG A 123 26.17 5.49 0.26
C ARG A 123 25.86 5.50 -1.23
N LEU A 124 24.99 4.60 -1.70
CA LEU A 124 24.60 4.51 -3.10
C LEU A 124 23.77 5.70 -3.56
N ALA A 125 22.80 6.17 -2.76
CA ALA A 125 21.98 7.32 -3.07
C ALA A 125 22.83 8.59 -3.27
N LYS A 126 23.87 8.81 -2.44
CA LYS A 126 24.83 9.91 -2.67
C LYS A 126 25.54 9.82 -4.04
N LEU A 127 25.72 8.62 -4.57
CA LEU A 127 26.43 8.37 -5.83
C LEU A 127 25.50 8.26 -7.04
N LEU A 128 24.23 7.93 -6.84
CA LEU A 128 23.31 7.54 -7.92
C LEU A 128 21.98 8.29 -7.90
N HIS A 129 21.56 8.91 -6.80
CA HIS A 129 20.26 9.58 -6.78
C HIS A 129 20.25 10.72 -7.80
N PRO A 130 19.30 10.79 -8.75
CA PRO A 130 19.27 11.83 -9.79
C PRO A 130 19.40 13.26 -9.27
N ASP A 131 18.71 13.56 -8.15
CA ASP A 131 18.77 14.89 -7.52
C ASP A 131 20.13 15.24 -6.90
N LEU A 132 20.92 14.23 -6.48
CA LEU A 132 22.26 14.43 -5.91
C LEU A 132 23.36 14.27 -6.97
N ASN A 133 23.11 13.42 -7.97
CA ASN A 133 23.98 13.14 -9.08
C ASN A 133 23.21 13.23 -10.42
N PRO A 134 23.20 14.42 -11.06
CA PRO A 134 22.54 14.61 -12.35
C PRO A 134 23.13 13.79 -13.50
N TYR A 135 24.32 13.19 -13.33
CA TYR A 135 24.89 12.28 -14.33
C TYR A 135 24.13 10.96 -14.43
N THR A 136 23.38 10.57 -13.38
CA THR A 136 22.57 9.36 -13.39
C THR A 136 21.56 9.37 -14.53
N ASP A 137 20.82 10.47 -14.71
CA ASP A 137 19.82 10.58 -15.77
C ASP A 137 20.42 10.65 -17.17
N ARG A 138 21.68 11.09 -17.26
CA ARG A 138 22.39 11.26 -18.54
C ARG A 138 23.14 10.00 -18.96
N ASN A 139 23.20 8.97 -18.09
CA ASN A 139 23.93 7.74 -18.34
C ASN A 139 23.04 6.52 -18.05
N ASN A 140 22.69 5.78 -19.10
CA ASN A 140 21.83 4.60 -19.00
C ASN A 140 22.33 3.55 -18.01
N ALA A 141 23.65 3.36 -17.88
CA ALA A 141 24.20 2.39 -16.95
C ALA A 141 24.05 2.84 -15.49
N LEU A 142 24.21 4.12 -15.19
CA LEU A 142 23.97 4.66 -13.85
C LEU A 142 22.47 4.66 -13.51
N SER A 143 21.61 5.02 -14.47
CA SER A 143 20.15 4.96 -14.32
C SER A 143 19.66 3.55 -14.01
N GLU A 144 20.17 2.54 -14.74
CA GLU A 144 19.86 1.13 -14.47
C GLU A 144 20.33 0.68 -13.09
N LEU A 145 21.55 1.07 -12.68
CA LEU A 145 22.05 0.77 -11.34
C LEU A 145 21.24 1.47 -10.24
N TRP A 146 20.70 2.67 -10.52
CA TRP A 146 19.80 3.34 -9.60
C TRP A 146 18.47 2.60 -9.45
N HIS A 147 17.88 2.15 -10.56
CA HIS A 147 16.68 1.32 -10.53
C HIS A 147 16.88 0.04 -9.71
N ARG A 148 17.99 -0.68 -9.97
CA ARG A 148 18.37 -1.86 -9.19
C ARG A 148 18.60 -1.55 -7.72
N THR A 149 19.22 -0.41 -7.40
CA THR A 149 19.44 0.04 -6.00
C THR A 149 18.12 0.18 -5.26
N ARG A 150 17.11 0.80 -5.88
CA ARG A 150 15.78 0.97 -5.28
C ARG A 150 15.11 -0.37 -4.98
N ILE A 151 15.16 -1.31 -5.92
CA ILE A 151 14.60 -2.66 -5.74
C ILE A 151 15.34 -3.40 -4.62
N ALA A 152 16.66 -3.43 -4.68
CA ALA A 152 17.50 -4.12 -3.69
C ALA A 152 17.30 -3.52 -2.29
N TYR A 153 17.13 -2.20 -2.18
CA TYR A 153 16.84 -1.53 -0.93
C TYR A 153 15.47 -1.91 -0.36
N ALA A 154 14.42 -1.94 -1.20
CA ALA A 154 13.08 -2.37 -0.79
C ALA A 154 13.08 -3.82 -0.26
N CYS A 155 13.85 -4.71 -0.88
CA CYS A 155 13.95 -6.11 -0.48
C CYS A 155 15.00 -6.40 0.62
N ASN A 156 15.67 -5.38 1.17
CA ASN A 156 16.83 -5.54 2.07
C ASN A 156 17.93 -6.46 1.49
N ASP A 157 18.11 -6.51 0.17
CA ASP A 157 19.12 -7.35 -0.48
C ASP A 157 20.52 -6.72 -0.33
N VAL A 158 21.14 -7.01 0.82
CA VAL A 158 22.48 -6.53 1.17
C VAL A 158 23.53 -6.96 0.15
N LYS A 159 23.36 -8.15 -0.45
CA LYS A 159 24.33 -8.69 -1.40
C LYS A 159 24.29 -7.90 -2.71
N GLU A 160 23.10 -7.73 -3.28
CA GLU A 160 22.90 -6.94 -4.49
C GLU A 160 23.32 -5.47 -4.27
N LEU A 161 22.97 -4.85 -3.14
CA LEU A 161 23.41 -3.50 -2.82
C LEU A 161 24.95 -3.38 -2.75
N ALA A 162 25.64 -4.37 -2.18
CA ALA A 162 27.09 -4.38 -2.13
C ALA A 162 27.71 -4.56 -3.53
N GLU A 163 27.13 -5.40 -4.38
CA GLU A 163 27.57 -5.59 -5.77
C GLU A 163 27.38 -4.30 -6.59
N ILE A 164 26.23 -3.64 -6.45
CA ILE A 164 25.96 -2.35 -7.09
C ILE A 164 26.99 -1.31 -6.64
N GLU A 165 27.33 -1.24 -5.34
CA GLU A 165 28.34 -0.27 -4.84
C GLU A 165 29.69 -0.44 -5.55
N VAL A 166 30.11 -1.68 -5.83
CA VAL A 166 31.34 -1.95 -6.58
C VAL A 166 31.21 -1.48 -8.03
N LEU A 167 30.09 -1.79 -8.70
CA LEU A 167 29.85 -1.43 -10.11
C LEU A 167 29.79 0.10 -10.31
N VAL A 168 29.07 0.80 -9.44
CA VAL A 168 28.95 2.27 -9.48
C VAL A 168 30.31 2.92 -9.35
N ARG A 169 31.11 2.51 -8.37
CA ARG A 169 32.46 3.07 -8.16
C ARG A 169 33.38 2.84 -9.35
N LYS A 170 33.24 1.70 -10.04
CA LYS A 170 33.98 1.43 -11.27
C LYS A 170 33.56 2.38 -12.39
N ILE A 171 32.25 2.50 -12.65
CA ILE A 171 31.73 3.37 -13.73
C ILE A 171 32.09 4.83 -13.49
N LEU A 172 31.91 5.34 -12.27
CA LEU A 172 32.26 6.73 -11.95
C LEU A 172 33.75 7.02 -12.15
N ARG A 173 34.62 6.05 -11.80
CA ARG A 173 36.06 6.14 -12.07
C ARG A 173 36.38 6.14 -13.55
N ASP A 174 35.77 5.24 -14.32
CA ASP A 174 35.99 5.12 -15.77
C ASP A 174 35.52 6.38 -16.52
N LEU A 175 34.48 7.03 -16.02
CA LEU A 175 33.96 8.30 -16.55
C LEU A 175 34.69 9.54 -16.02
N ASN A 176 35.65 9.37 -15.11
CA ASN A 176 36.36 10.45 -14.41
C ASN A 176 35.40 11.48 -13.78
N ILE A 177 34.27 11.00 -13.26
CA ILE A 177 33.30 11.80 -12.52
C ILE A 177 33.76 11.77 -11.06
N ASP A 178 34.46 12.83 -10.64
CA ASP A 178 34.56 13.12 -9.22
C ASP A 178 33.16 13.47 -8.73
N GLY A 179 32.73 12.88 -7.61
CA GLY A 179 31.42 13.10 -7.00
C GLY A 179 31.24 14.51 -6.42
N ALA A 180 31.77 15.52 -7.11
CA ALA A 180 31.62 16.92 -6.78
C ALA A 180 30.13 17.28 -6.84
N GLN A 181 29.68 17.92 -5.76
CA GLN A 181 28.34 18.46 -5.58
C GLN A 181 27.93 19.20 -6.86
N ALA A 182 26.91 18.68 -7.54
CA ALA A 182 26.27 19.44 -8.59
C ALA A 182 25.50 20.60 -7.95
N ASP A 183 25.51 21.76 -8.61
CA ASP A 183 24.66 22.88 -8.22
C ASP A 183 23.20 22.44 -8.39
N ILE A 184 22.48 22.29 -7.28
CA ILE A 184 21.07 21.90 -7.27
C ILE A 184 20.25 23.18 -7.44
N PRO A 185 19.56 23.39 -8.58
CA PRO A 185 18.68 24.54 -8.74
C PRO A 185 17.54 24.47 -7.73
N ASP A 186 17.15 25.64 -7.22
CA ASP A 186 15.99 25.82 -6.35
C ASP A 186 16.06 24.97 -5.06
N LEU A 187 17.27 24.84 -4.50
CA LEU A 187 17.55 23.99 -3.33
C LEU A 187 16.66 24.29 -2.13
N GLU A 188 16.38 25.57 -1.84
CA GLU A 188 15.51 25.97 -0.72
C GLU A 188 14.07 25.49 -0.92
N GLU A 189 13.51 25.68 -2.13
CA GLU A 189 12.16 25.23 -2.47
C GLU A 189 12.04 23.71 -2.38
N LYS A 190 12.98 22.97 -2.99
CA LYS A 190 13.02 21.50 -2.90
C LYS A 190 13.19 20.97 -1.49
N THR A 191 13.94 21.68 -0.65
CA THR A 191 14.11 21.33 0.77
C THR A 191 12.78 21.47 1.51
N GLU A 192 12.01 22.51 1.23
CA GLU A 192 10.69 22.72 1.83
C GLU A 192 9.66 21.71 1.31
N GLU A 193 9.68 21.38 0.02
CA GLU A 193 8.87 20.29 -0.55
C GLU A 193 9.15 18.97 0.17
N LEU A 194 10.43 18.61 0.35
CA LEU A 194 10.81 17.40 1.09
C LEU A 194 10.33 17.41 2.54
N ARG A 195 10.38 18.57 3.23
CA ARG A 195 9.84 18.69 4.60
C ARG A 195 8.34 18.42 4.63
N ASN A 196 7.60 18.94 3.67
CA ASN A 196 6.16 18.69 3.54
C ASN A 196 5.88 17.23 3.20
N GLU A 197 6.62 16.62 2.27
CA GLU A 197 6.50 15.19 1.96
C GLU A 197 6.77 14.31 3.19
N ILE A 198 7.82 14.60 3.96
CA ILE A 198 8.13 13.88 5.21
C ILE A 198 7.00 14.03 6.22
N TYR A 199 6.45 15.23 6.36
CA TYR A 199 5.30 15.46 7.25
C TYR A 199 4.09 14.63 6.81
N GLU A 200 3.76 14.63 5.51
CA GLU A 200 2.66 13.83 4.96
C GLU A 200 2.89 12.33 5.18
N ILE A 201 4.09 11.82 4.90
CA ILE A 201 4.43 10.41 5.11
C ILE A 201 4.26 10.04 6.58
N THR A 202 4.83 10.83 7.50
CA THR A 202 4.83 10.50 8.93
C THR A 202 3.45 10.61 9.59
N THR A 203 2.52 11.33 8.98
CA THR A 203 1.17 11.56 9.50
C THR A 203 0.09 10.76 8.78
N SER A 204 0.44 9.98 7.75
CA SER A 204 -0.52 9.19 6.96
C SER A 204 -0.26 7.69 7.01
N GLU A 205 -1.25 6.92 6.57
CA GLU A 205 -1.08 5.49 6.34
C GLU A 205 -0.22 5.28 5.09
N PRO A 206 0.71 4.31 5.09
CA PRO A 206 0.85 3.26 6.09
C PRO A 206 1.82 3.54 7.25
N TYR A 207 2.54 4.67 7.25
CA TYR A 207 3.59 4.93 8.25
C TYR A 207 3.04 4.95 9.69
N THR A 208 1.86 5.54 9.89
CA THR A 208 1.20 5.59 11.20
C THR A 208 0.88 4.22 11.79
N TYR A 209 0.89 3.15 10.99
CA TYR A 209 0.73 1.78 11.49
C TYR A 209 1.89 1.33 12.38
N ILE A 210 3.08 1.93 12.28
CA ILE A 210 4.22 1.60 13.14
C ILE A 210 3.83 1.75 14.61
N ALA A 211 3.32 2.93 14.99
CA ALA A 211 2.93 3.21 16.37
C ALA A 211 1.80 2.27 16.87
N LEU A 212 0.85 1.94 15.97
CA LEU A 212 -0.21 0.99 16.26
C LEU A 212 0.33 -0.43 16.52
N LEU A 213 1.29 -0.89 15.72
CA LEU A 213 1.82 -2.26 15.80
C LEU A 213 2.80 -2.47 16.96
N GLU A 214 3.42 -1.39 17.46
CA GLU A 214 4.31 -1.43 18.63
C GLU A 214 3.54 -1.47 19.96
N ASP A 215 2.29 -0.99 19.99
CA ASP A 215 1.44 -1.00 21.18
C ASP A 215 0.49 -2.21 21.18
N GLU A 216 0.83 -3.22 21.98
CA GLU A 216 0.03 -4.44 22.15
C GLU A 216 -1.42 -4.14 22.59
N THR A 217 -1.63 -3.10 23.40
CA THR A 217 -2.95 -2.67 23.84
C THR A 217 -3.77 -2.17 22.65
N ALA A 218 -3.19 -1.28 21.84
CA ALA A 218 -3.83 -0.72 20.65
C ALA A 218 -4.12 -1.81 19.60
N VAL A 219 -3.21 -2.78 19.41
CA VAL A 219 -3.44 -3.96 18.55
C VAL A 219 -4.66 -4.74 19.02
N ASN A 220 -4.74 -5.05 20.32
CA ASN A 220 -5.84 -5.81 20.90
C ASN A 220 -7.18 -5.08 20.83
N GLU A 221 -7.19 -3.77 21.08
CA GLU A 221 -8.38 -2.92 20.93
C GLU A 221 -8.87 -2.91 19.49
N LYS A 222 -7.96 -2.70 18.52
CA LYS A 222 -8.30 -2.71 17.11
C LYS A 222 -8.83 -4.07 16.64
N MET A 223 -8.18 -5.15 17.06
CA MET A 223 -8.63 -6.52 16.75
C MET A 223 -10.02 -6.78 17.32
N SER A 224 -10.28 -6.36 18.56
CA SER A 224 -11.59 -6.49 19.20
C SER A 224 -12.66 -5.68 18.49
N GLY A 225 -12.35 -4.44 18.08
CA GLY A 225 -13.25 -3.61 17.29
C GLY A 225 -13.55 -4.22 15.92
N LEU A 226 -12.57 -4.85 15.26
CA LEU A 226 -12.80 -5.56 14.00
C LEU A 226 -13.71 -6.78 14.19
N LYS A 227 -13.52 -7.56 15.26
CA LYS A 227 -14.41 -8.68 15.60
C LYS A 227 -15.85 -8.22 15.85
N ALA A 228 -16.04 -7.16 16.62
CA ALA A 228 -17.37 -6.59 16.84
C ALA A 228 -18.05 -6.18 15.53
N ARG A 229 -17.33 -5.51 14.62
CA ARG A 229 -17.84 -5.13 13.29
C ARG A 229 -18.18 -6.32 12.40
N LEU A 230 -17.43 -7.42 12.53
CA LEU A 230 -17.71 -8.67 11.84
C LEU A 230 -19.00 -9.30 12.36
N ASP A 231 -19.17 -9.35 13.68
CA ASP A 231 -20.36 -9.89 14.33
C ASP A 231 -21.61 -9.07 13.97
N GLU A 232 -21.51 -7.74 13.98
CA GLU A 232 -22.56 -6.83 13.50
C GLU A 232 -22.94 -7.10 12.03
N ALA A 233 -21.93 -7.28 11.16
CA ALA A 233 -22.17 -7.57 9.75
C ALA A 233 -22.85 -8.94 9.56
N LYS A 234 -22.46 -9.96 10.34
CA LYS A 234 -23.07 -11.30 10.33
C LYS A 234 -24.51 -11.27 10.83
N ALA A 235 -24.78 -10.54 11.91
CA ALA A 235 -26.14 -10.36 12.42
C ALA A 235 -27.04 -9.70 11.37
N TYR A 236 -26.56 -8.62 10.74
CA TYR A 236 -27.30 -7.94 9.67
C TYR A 236 -27.54 -8.84 8.45
N LEU A 237 -26.55 -9.67 8.07
CA LEU A 237 -26.73 -10.65 7.01
C LEU A 237 -27.84 -11.65 7.34
N ALA A 238 -27.87 -12.17 8.57
CA ALA A 238 -28.90 -13.10 9.02
C ALA A 238 -30.31 -12.47 8.98
N ASP A 239 -30.44 -11.20 9.35
CA ASP A 239 -31.71 -10.46 9.23
C ASP A 239 -32.17 -10.35 7.78
N LEU A 240 -31.26 -10.00 6.86
CA LEU A 240 -31.56 -9.95 5.43
C LEU A 240 -31.97 -11.31 4.86
N GLU A 241 -31.32 -12.38 5.30
CA GLU A 241 -31.71 -13.74 4.90
C GLU A 241 -33.11 -14.11 5.38
N ASN A 242 -33.47 -13.70 6.61
CA ASN A 242 -34.82 -13.91 7.14
C ASN A 242 -35.87 -13.10 6.36
N ILE A 243 -35.58 -11.84 6.04
CA ILE A 243 -36.45 -11.00 5.20
C ILE A 243 -36.64 -11.63 3.82
N LEU A 244 -35.56 -12.05 3.17
CA LEU A 244 -35.63 -12.68 1.86
C LEU A 244 -36.46 -13.97 1.90
N LYS A 245 -36.25 -14.84 2.90
CA LYS A 245 -37.06 -16.06 3.10
C LYS A 245 -38.54 -15.72 3.27
N GLN A 246 -38.86 -14.71 4.08
CA GLN A 246 -40.26 -14.30 4.27
C GLN A 246 -40.90 -13.82 2.97
N ILE A 247 -40.21 -12.96 2.20
CA ILE A 247 -40.72 -12.48 0.90
C ILE A 247 -40.99 -13.63 -0.06
N LEU A 248 -40.11 -14.63 -0.10
CA LEU A 248 -40.27 -15.80 -0.95
C LEU A 248 -41.45 -16.70 -0.50
N LEU A 249 -41.74 -16.75 0.80
CA LEU A 249 -42.84 -17.56 1.36
C LEU A 249 -44.20 -16.85 1.27
N THR A 250 -44.27 -15.53 1.48
CA THR A 250 -45.53 -14.78 1.60
C THR A 250 -45.87 -13.97 0.34
N GLY A 251 -44.88 -13.62 -0.48
CA GLY A 251 -45.03 -12.70 -1.61
C GLY A 251 -45.58 -13.28 -2.90
N GLY A 252 -45.95 -14.57 -2.93
CA GLY A 252 -46.49 -15.22 -4.13
C GLY A 252 -45.54 -15.23 -5.33
N VAL A 253 -44.21 -15.20 -5.08
CA VAL A 253 -43.19 -15.14 -6.13
C VAL A 253 -43.18 -16.43 -6.94
N ASN A 254 -43.65 -16.36 -8.19
CA ASN A 254 -43.43 -17.42 -9.17
C ASN A 254 -42.13 -17.14 -9.93
N PHE A 255 -41.20 -18.08 -9.88
CA PHE A 255 -40.00 -18.06 -10.71
C PHE A 255 -40.29 -18.74 -12.03
N ASP A 256 -40.17 -17.99 -13.13
CA ASP A 256 -40.14 -18.60 -14.46
C ASP A 256 -38.74 -19.17 -14.69
N VAL A 257 -38.66 -20.51 -14.79
CA VAL A 257 -37.43 -21.22 -15.15
C VAL A 257 -37.53 -21.52 -16.65
N ARG A 258 -36.93 -20.66 -17.47
CA ARG A 258 -36.74 -20.90 -18.90
C ARG A 258 -35.33 -21.40 -19.18
#